data_AF-A0A6B3H2F7-F1
#
_entry.id   AF-A0A6B3H2F7-F1
#
_cell.length_a   1.000
_cell.length_b   1.000
_cell.length_c   1.000
_cell.angle_alpha   90.00
_cell.angle_beta   90.00
_cell.angle_gamma   90.00
#
_symmetry.space_group_name_H-M   'P 1'
#
loop_
_entity.id
_entity.type
_entity.pdbx_description
1 polymer ?
#
loop_
_entity_poly.entity_id
_entity_poly.type
_entity_poly.pdbx_seq_one_letter_code
_entity_poly.pdbx_strand_id
1 'polypeptide(L)'
;SFYDAVIFSTGAEADRALDIPGIELDGSYGAAEFVSWYDGHPEVPRTWPLTAEKVAVLGVGNVALDVARVLAKTADELLPTEIPDNVYQGLKANKALEVHVFGRRGPAQAKFSPMELRELDHSPNIEVIVNPEDIEYDEGSIATRRENKQANMVAQTLE
;
A
#
# COMPACT_ATOMS: atom_id res chain seq x y z
N SER A 1 17.59 -21.04 37.60
CA SER A 1 16.73 -20.75 36.44
C SER A 1 16.15 -19.36 36.63
N PHE A 2 16.21 -18.47 35.64
CA PHE A 2 15.66 -17.10 35.78
C PHE A 2 14.17 -17.00 35.44
N TYR A 3 13.66 -17.92 34.60
CA TYR A 3 12.26 -17.98 34.20
C TYR A 3 11.83 -19.45 34.00
N ASP A 4 10.54 -19.72 34.20
CA ASP A 4 9.92 -21.02 33.93
C ASP A 4 9.57 -21.21 32.44
N ALA A 5 9.27 -20.12 31.72
CA ALA A 5 9.06 -20.09 30.27
C ALA A 5 9.39 -18.70 29.69
N VAL A 6 9.73 -18.66 28.41
CA VAL A 6 9.98 -17.43 27.64
C VAL A 6 9.18 -17.48 26.34
N ILE A 7 8.45 -16.41 26.04
CA ILE A 7 7.66 -16.26 24.81
C ILE A 7 8.24 -15.10 24.00
N PHE A 8 8.55 -15.35 22.73
CA PHE A 8 8.96 -14.30 21.80
C PHE A 8 7.74 -13.81 21.02
N SER A 9 7.44 -12.53 21.14
CA SER A 9 6.33 -11.85 20.47
C SER A 9 6.80 -10.56 19.81
N THR A 10 7.94 -10.61 19.14
CA THR A 10 8.65 -9.45 18.56
C THR A 10 8.12 -9.03 17.19
N GLY A 11 7.14 -9.74 16.62
CA GLY A 11 6.59 -9.43 15.31
C GLY A 11 7.55 -9.71 14.15
N ALA A 12 7.34 -9.01 13.03
CA ALA A 12 8.16 -9.09 11.83
C ALA A 12 8.44 -7.67 11.32
N GLU A 13 9.70 -7.24 11.43
CA GLU A 13 10.12 -5.87 11.09
C GLU A 13 10.62 -5.72 9.65
N ALA A 14 11.06 -6.82 9.04
CA ALA A 14 11.69 -6.80 7.73
C ALA A 14 10.73 -7.14 6.59
N ASP A 15 10.86 -6.43 5.47
CA ASP A 15 10.22 -6.77 4.21
C ASP A 15 10.71 -8.12 3.67
N ARG A 16 9.85 -8.79 2.91
CA ARG A 16 10.25 -9.93 2.10
C ARG A 16 10.91 -9.43 0.81
N ALA A 17 12.19 -9.70 0.64
CA ALA A 17 12.91 -9.40 -0.59
C ALA A 17 12.26 -10.06 -1.83
N LEU A 18 12.28 -9.34 -2.94
CA LEU A 18 11.88 -9.84 -4.26
C LEU A 18 13.12 -10.27 -5.03
N ASP A 19 13.08 -11.47 -5.60
CA ASP A 19 14.16 -12.00 -6.43
C ASP A 19 13.96 -11.58 -7.89
N ILE A 20 14.19 -10.29 -8.16
CA ILE A 20 14.09 -9.70 -9.50
C ILE A 20 15.32 -8.81 -9.81
N PRO A 21 15.79 -8.78 -11.07
CA PRO A 21 16.88 -7.89 -11.45
C PRO A 21 16.54 -6.42 -11.16
N GLY A 22 17.46 -5.71 -10.51
CA GLY A 22 17.32 -4.28 -10.20
C GLY A 22 16.61 -3.95 -8.89
N ILE A 23 16.24 -4.95 -8.07
CA ILE A 23 15.58 -4.72 -6.77
C ILE A 23 16.41 -3.89 -5.77
N GLU A 24 17.74 -3.86 -5.94
CA GLU A 24 18.68 -3.10 -5.08
C GLU A 24 19.07 -1.72 -5.66
N LEU A 25 18.42 -1.28 -6.75
CA LEU A 25 18.70 0.03 -7.34
C LEU A 25 18.19 1.16 -6.43
N ASP A 26 18.84 2.33 -6.53
CA ASP A 26 18.35 3.55 -5.89
C ASP A 26 16.91 3.86 -6.35
N GLY A 27 16.03 4.18 -5.39
CA GLY A 27 14.60 4.32 -5.65
C GLY A 27 13.76 3.05 -5.45
N SER A 28 14.39 1.89 -5.16
CA SER A 28 13.72 0.65 -4.79
C SER A 28 13.74 0.45 -3.28
N TYR A 29 12.57 0.34 -2.66
CA TYR A 29 12.42 0.31 -1.20
C TYR A 29 11.42 -0.76 -0.76
N GLY A 30 11.62 -1.29 0.44
CA GLY A 30 10.64 -2.10 1.14
C GLY A 30 9.41 -1.28 1.56
N ALA A 31 8.24 -1.92 1.60
CA ALA A 31 7.02 -1.24 2.02
C ALA A 31 7.06 -0.95 3.53
N ALA A 32 7.61 -1.85 4.34
CA ALA A 32 7.75 -1.64 5.78
C ALA A 32 8.67 -0.46 6.11
N GLU A 33 9.67 -0.18 5.27
CA GLU A 33 10.53 1.01 5.41
C GLU A 33 9.72 2.31 5.23
N PHE A 34 8.89 2.39 4.19
CA PHE A 34 8.04 3.55 3.94
C PHE A 34 6.98 3.72 5.05
N VAL A 35 6.37 2.62 5.48
CA VAL A 35 5.42 2.58 6.60
C VAL A 35 6.07 3.11 7.86
N SER A 36 7.24 2.59 8.21
CA SER A 36 7.98 3.04 9.39
C SER A 36 8.29 4.54 9.34
N TRP A 37 8.59 5.07 8.15
CA TRP A 37 8.81 6.50 7.98
C TRP A 37 7.54 7.32 8.22
N TYR A 38 6.42 6.99 7.56
CA TYR A 38 5.21 7.80 7.68
C TYR A 38 4.52 7.64 9.04
N ASP A 39 4.69 6.50 9.72
CA ASP A 39 4.26 6.27 11.11
C ASP A 39 5.21 6.93 12.12
N GLY A 40 6.31 7.52 11.66
CA GLY A 40 7.23 8.29 12.49
C GLY A 40 8.08 7.44 13.42
N HIS A 41 8.38 6.18 13.06
CA HIS A 41 9.22 5.27 13.84
C HIS A 41 10.53 5.95 14.25
N PRO A 42 10.94 5.88 15.54
CA PRO A 42 12.06 6.68 16.04
C PRO A 42 13.42 6.23 15.50
N GLU A 43 13.53 4.98 15.05
CA GLU A 43 14.80 4.39 14.60
C GLU A 43 15.02 4.47 13.07
N VAL A 44 14.08 5.03 12.32
CA VAL A 44 14.23 5.21 10.86
C VAL A 44 14.51 6.68 10.49
N PRO A 45 15.06 6.95 9.30
CA PRO A 45 15.30 8.31 8.85
C PRO A 45 14.03 9.18 8.93
N ARG A 46 14.17 10.47 9.27
CA ARG A 46 13.04 11.40 9.35
C ARG A 46 12.55 11.89 7.98
N THR A 47 13.28 11.60 6.91
CA THR A 47 13.03 12.07 5.54
C THR A 47 12.87 10.90 4.60
N TRP A 48 12.00 11.04 3.60
CA TRP A 48 11.82 10.08 2.51
C TRP A 48 12.03 10.76 1.14
N PRO A 49 12.68 10.10 0.17
CA PRO A 49 12.97 10.68 -1.14
C PRO A 49 11.74 10.70 -2.05
N LEU A 50 10.84 11.66 -1.82
CA LEU A 50 9.60 11.87 -2.58
C LEU A 50 9.81 12.66 -3.89
N THR A 51 10.82 12.28 -4.67
CA THR A 51 11.25 13.00 -5.88
C THR A 51 10.68 12.44 -7.17
N ALA A 52 10.13 11.22 -7.15
CA ALA A 52 9.56 10.55 -8.31
C ALA A 52 8.15 11.08 -8.63
N GLU A 53 7.87 11.28 -9.92
CA GLU A 53 6.53 11.64 -10.39
C GLU A 53 5.65 10.40 -10.62
N LYS A 54 6.26 9.23 -10.86
CA LYS A 54 5.58 7.96 -11.05
C LYS A 54 6.15 6.93 -10.08
N VAL A 55 5.29 6.29 -9.30
CA VAL A 55 5.68 5.29 -8.31
C VAL A 55 4.98 3.97 -8.60
N ALA A 56 5.74 2.88 -8.56
CA ALA A 56 5.21 1.53 -8.67
C ALA A 56 5.16 0.87 -7.27
N VAL A 57 4.00 0.36 -6.88
CA VAL A 57 3.80 -0.40 -5.65
C VAL A 57 3.51 -1.86 -6.03
N LEU A 58 4.37 -2.78 -5.60
CA LEU A 58 4.27 -4.19 -5.95
C LEU A 58 3.54 -4.96 -4.84
N GLY A 59 2.28 -5.31 -5.08
CA GLY A 59 1.46 -6.06 -4.13
C GLY A 59 0.00 -5.61 -4.13
N VAL A 60 -0.88 -6.52 -3.70
CA VAL A 60 -2.33 -6.28 -3.61
C VAL A 60 -2.86 -6.67 -2.22
N GLY A 61 -2.10 -6.35 -1.18
CA GLY A 61 -2.54 -6.44 0.23
C GLY A 61 -2.75 -5.06 0.83
N ASN A 62 -3.27 -5.00 2.07
CA ASN A 62 -3.57 -3.73 2.74
C ASN A 62 -2.37 -2.78 2.77
N VAL A 63 -1.17 -3.27 3.11
CA VAL A 63 0.05 -2.44 3.15
C VAL A 63 0.34 -1.76 1.81
N ALA A 64 0.13 -2.45 0.68
CA ALA A 64 0.34 -1.85 -0.64
C ALA A 64 -0.67 -0.72 -0.89
N LEU A 65 -1.91 -0.89 -0.43
CA LEU A 65 -2.93 0.14 -0.55
C LEU A 65 -2.69 1.31 0.41
N ASP A 66 -2.18 1.06 1.62
CA ASP A 66 -1.78 2.10 2.57
C ASP A 66 -0.65 2.95 1.99
N VAL A 67 0.39 2.31 1.45
CA VAL A 67 1.49 2.99 0.73
C VAL A 67 0.93 3.84 -0.40
N ALA A 68 0.05 3.26 -1.23
CA ALA A 68 -0.55 3.99 -2.35
C ALA A 68 -1.40 5.18 -1.89
N ARG A 69 -2.19 5.01 -0.83
CA ARG A 69 -3.03 6.06 -0.23
C ARG A 69 -2.20 7.21 0.32
N VAL A 70 -1.12 6.92 1.05
CA VAL A 70 -0.23 7.94 1.63
C VAL A 70 0.51 8.70 0.52
N LEU A 71 0.95 8.01 -0.54
CA LEU A 71 1.60 8.65 -1.68
C LEU A 71 0.64 9.49 -2.53
N ALA A 72 -0.62 9.08 -2.64
CA ALA A 72 -1.61 9.74 -3.50
C ALA A 72 -2.31 10.92 -2.81
N LYS A 73 -2.55 10.86 -1.50
CA LYS A 73 -3.20 11.96 -0.75
C LYS A 73 -2.29 13.18 -0.64
N THR A 74 -2.90 14.36 -0.68
CA THR A 74 -2.20 15.58 -0.30
C THR A 74 -1.89 15.58 1.20
N ALA A 75 -0.83 16.31 1.61
CA ALA A 75 -0.48 16.43 3.02
C ALA A 75 -1.63 17.00 3.87
N ASP A 76 -2.40 17.95 3.31
CA ASP A 76 -3.52 18.59 4.00
C ASP A 76 -4.69 17.62 4.24
N GLU A 77 -4.92 16.66 3.35
CA GLU A 77 -5.93 15.60 3.55
C GLU A 77 -5.60 14.68 4.73
N LEU A 78 -4.34 14.65 5.18
CA LEU A 78 -3.90 13.85 6.31
C LEU A 78 -3.85 14.63 7.63
N LEU A 79 -4.07 15.95 7.63
CA LEU A 79 -4.12 16.76 8.86
C LEU A 79 -5.19 16.33 9.90
N PRO A 80 -6.32 15.70 9.53
CA PRO A 80 -7.25 15.14 10.51
C PRO A 80 -6.71 13.93 11.28
N THR A 81 -5.58 13.36 10.85
CA THR A 81 -4.90 12.22 11.48
C THR A 81 -3.79 12.70 12.45
N GLU A 82 -3.11 11.76 13.09
CA GLU A 82 -1.93 12.03 13.93
C GLU A 82 -0.62 12.12 13.10
N ILE A 83 -0.70 12.57 11.84
CA ILE A 83 0.45 12.66 10.93
C ILE A 83 1.63 13.43 11.57
N PRO A 84 2.85 12.85 11.63
CA PRO A 84 4.01 13.56 12.14
C PRO A 84 4.42 14.74 11.27
N ASP A 85 4.91 15.84 11.87
CA ASP A 85 5.27 17.06 11.12
C ASP A 85 6.30 16.79 10.01
N ASN A 86 7.32 15.96 10.25
CA ASN A 86 8.31 15.62 9.21
C ASN A 86 7.67 14.90 8.00
N VAL A 87 6.61 14.12 8.24
CA VAL A 87 5.87 13.39 7.21
C VAL A 87 4.98 14.36 6.46
N TYR A 88 4.27 15.23 7.18
CA TYR A 88 3.49 16.32 6.57
C TYR A 88 4.35 17.19 5.65
N GLN A 89 5.51 17.67 6.12
CA GLN A 89 6.42 18.47 5.30
C GLN A 89 6.97 17.68 4.09
N GLY A 90 7.27 16.39 4.28
CA GLY A 90 7.68 15.51 3.19
C GLY A 90 6.60 15.38 2.12
N LEU A 91 5.38 15.01 2.52
CA LEU A 91 4.24 14.84 1.62
C LEU A 91 3.82 16.15 0.94
N LYS A 92 4.01 17.29 1.60
CA LYS A 92 3.77 18.60 0.99
C LYS A 92 4.72 18.91 -0.17
N ALA A 93 5.92 18.34 -0.14
CA ALA A 93 6.91 18.42 -1.22
C ALA A 93 6.88 17.22 -2.17
N ASN A 94 5.94 16.29 -1.98
CA ASN A 94 5.81 15.09 -2.81
C ASN A 94 5.56 15.47 -4.27
N LYS A 95 6.30 14.83 -5.17
CA LYS A 95 6.18 15.02 -6.62
C LYS A 95 5.33 13.97 -7.31
N ALA A 96 4.92 12.91 -6.61
CA ALA A 96 4.14 11.83 -7.22
C ALA A 96 2.83 12.36 -7.83
N LEU A 97 2.63 12.04 -9.10
CA LEU A 97 1.42 12.31 -9.87
C LEU A 97 0.67 11.02 -10.19
N GLU A 98 1.40 9.91 -10.33
CA GLU A 98 0.84 8.60 -10.63
C GLU A 98 1.38 7.55 -9.66
N VAL A 99 0.47 6.79 -9.06
CA VAL A 99 0.80 5.64 -8.21
C VAL A 99 0.18 4.39 -8.81
N HIS A 100 1.02 3.50 -9.31
CA HIS A 100 0.61 2.28 -10.00
C HIS A 100 0.71 1.09 -9.03
N VAL A 101 -0.40 0.43 -8.75
CA VAL A 101 -0.43 -0.74 -7.86
C VAL A 101 -0.50 -2.02 -8.70
N PHE A 102 0.55 -2.83 -8.60
CA PHE A 102 0.69 -4.04 -9.41
C PHE A 102 0.34 -5.30 -8.61
N GLY A 103 -0.66 -6.03 -9.10
CA GLY A 103 -1.01 -7.37 -8.63
C GLY A 103 -0.50 -8.45 -9.57
N ARG A 104 0.03 -9.55 -9.02
CA ARG A 104 0.39 -10.74 -9.82
C ARG A 104 -0.82 -11.61 -10.24
N ARG A 105 -2.02 -11.27 -9.79
CA ARG A 105 -3.30 -11.97 -10.04
C ARG A 105 -4.40 -10.91 -10.18
N GLY A 106 -5.56 -11.32 -10.68
CA GLY A 106 -6.69 -10.43 -10.92
C GLY A 106 -7.38 -9.89 -9.66
N PRO A 107 -8.35 -8.98 -9.84
CA PRO A 107 -9.08 -8.28 -8.77
C PRO A 107 -9.75 -9.22 -7.76
N ALA A 108 -10.21 -10.40 -8.22
CA ALA A 108 -10.82 -11.41 -7.36
C ALA A 108 -9.84 -12.00 -6.32
N GLN A 109 -8.53 -11.83 -6.49
CA GLN A 109 -7.51 -12.29 -5.55
C GLN A 109 -6.81 -11.15 -4.81
N ALA A 110 -7.25 -9.91 -5.02
CA ALA A 110 -6.82 -8.78 -4.20
C ALA A 110 -7.23 -9.00 -2.75
N LYS A 111 -6.32 -8.68 -1.83
CA LYS A 111 -6.48 -8.90 -0.39
C LYS A 111 -6.82 -7.62 0.38
N PHE A 112 -6.75 -6.46 -0.26
CA PHE A 112 -7.18 -5.20 0.35
C PHE A 112 -8.68 -5.18 0.60
N SER A 113 -9.13 -4.34 1.55
CA SER A 113 -10.54 -4.22 1.85
C SER A 113 -11.24 -3.25 0.89
N PRO A 114 -12.52 -3.46 0.55
CA PRO A 114 -13.31 -2.51 -0.25
C PRO A 114 -13.41 -1.12 0.38
N MET A 115 -13.33 -1.04 1.71
CA MET A 115 -13.44 0.21 2.45
C MET A 115 -12.22 1.10 2.22
N GLU A 116 -11.01 0.53 2.27
CA GLU A 116 -9.76 1.26 2.01
C GLU A 116 -9.70 1.81 0.58
N LEU A 117 -10.25 1.11 -0.41
CA LEU A 117 -10.38 1.63 -1.78
C LEU A 117 -11.34 2.81 -1.87
N ARG A 118 -12.53 2.69 -1.25
CA ARG A 118 -13.53 3.76 -1.24
C ARG A 118 -13.04 5.04 -0.56
N GLU A 119 -12.06 4.95 0.34
CA GLU A 119 -11.44 6.14 0.93
C GLU A 119 -10.69 6.99 -0.08
N LEU A 120 -10.19 6.39 -1.17
CA LEU A 120 -9.55 7.12 -2.27
C LEU A 120 -10.59 7.91 -3.07
N ASP A 121 -11.78 7.33 -3.32
CA ASP A 121 -12.87 7.98 -4.06
C ASP A 121 -13.43 9.23 -3.36
N HIS A 122 -13.27 9.35 -2.04
CA HIS A 122 -13.69 10.54 -1.30
C HIS A 122 -12.70 11.70 -1.42
N SER A 123 -11.50 11.47 -1.96
CA SER A 123 -10.55 12.55 -2.21
C SER A 123 -10.96 13.35 -3.45
N PRO A 124 -11.00 14.69 -3.37
CA PRO A 124 -11.22 15.52 -4.56
C PRO A 124 -9.99 15.58 -5.50
N ASN A 125 -8.85 15.04 -5.08
CA ASN A 125 -7.56 15.15 -5.77
C ASN A 125 -7.09 13.82 -6.37
N ILE A 126 -7.80 12.72 -6.12
CA ILE A 126 -7.39 11.37 -6.53
C ILE A 126 -8.43 10.81 -7.48
N GLU A 127 -7.96 10.32 -8.61
CA GLU A 127 -8.75 9.51 -9.54
C GLU A 127 -8.22 8.08 -9.46
N VAL A 128 -9.09 7.13 -9.10
CA VAL A 128 -8.76 5.70 -9.12
C VAL A 128 -9.08 5.16 -10.52
N ILE A 129 -8.06 4.69 -11.22
CA ILE A 129 -8.19 4.14 -12.57
C ILE A 129 -7.95 2.63 -12.51
N VAL A 130 -8.92 1.87 -13.02
CA VAL A 130 -8.82 0.42 -13.23
C VAL A 130 -9.00 0.15 -14.72
N ASN A 131 -8.07 -0.57 -15.34
CA ASN A 131 -8.21 -0.93 -16.76
C ASN A 131 -9.35 -1.96 -16.90
N PRO A 132 -10.34 -1.75 -17.80
CA PRO A 132 -11.40 -2.72 -18.04
C PRO A 132 -10.92 -4.14 -18.34
N GLU A 133 -9.76 -4.28 -19.00
CA GLU A 133 -9.16 -5.59 -19.30
C GLU A 133 -8.73 -6.34 -18.02
N ASP A 134 -8.41 -5.63 -16.93
CA ASP A 134 -8.06 -6.25 -15.65
C ASP A 134 -9.30 -6.81 -14.91
N ILE A 135 -10.51 -6.50 -15.40
CA ILE A 135 -11.80 -6.97 -14.88
C ILE A 135 -12.30 -8.19 -15.69
N GLU A 136 -11.45 -8.79 -16.53
CA GLU A 136 -11.75 -10.09 -17.15
C GLU A 136 -11.46 -11.25 -16.19
N TYR A 137 -12.53 -11.81 -15.62
CA TYR A 137 -12.41 -12.91 -14.67
C TYR A 137 -12.30 -14.27 -15.38
N ASP A 138 -11.20 -14.97 -15.14
CA ASP A 138 -11.07 -16.39 -15.50
C ASP A 138 -11.97 -17.28 -14.61
N GLU A 139 -12.13 -18.57 -14.99
CA GLU A 139 -12.96 -19.51 -14.24
C GLU A 139 -12.55 -19.64 -12.76
N GLY A 140 -11.25 -19.56 -12.46
CA GLY A 140 -10.71 -19.60 -11.10
C GLY A 140 -11.11 -18.37 -10.28
N SER A 141 -11.15 -17.20 -10.91
CA SER A 141 -11.58 -15.93 -10.31
C SER A 141 -13.08 -15.92 -10.07
N ILE A 142 -13.88 -16.45 -10.99
CA ILE A 142 -15.32 -16.60 -10.81
C ILE A 142 -15.64 -17.55 -9.65
N ALA A 143 -14.94 -18.68 -9.55
CA ALA A 143 -15.08 -19.61 -8.42
C ALA A 143 -14.71 -18.92 -7.09
N THR A 144 -13.59 -18.20 -7.06
CA THR A 144 -13.14 -17.45 -5.88
C THR A 144 -14.16 -16.42 -5.42
N ARG A 145 -14.76 -15.65 -6.35
CA ARG A 145 -15.80 -14.66 -6.02
C ARG A 145 -17.06 -15.30 -5.44
N ARG A 146 -17.45 -16.50 -5.93
CA ARG A 146 -18.63 -17.22 -5.40
C ARG A 146 -18.40 -17.73 -3.99
N GLU A 147 -17.20 -18.21 -3.70
CA GLU A 147 -16.86 -18.84 -2.42
C GLU A 147 -16.44 -17.82 -1.34
N ASN A 148 -15.91 -16.66 -1.74
CA ASN A 148 -15.38 -15.66 -0.83
C ASN A 148 -16.11 -14.31 -0.96
N LYS A 149 -16.90 -13.97 0.05
CA LYS A 149 -17.67 -12.72 0.12
C LYS A 149 -16.77 -11.47 0.06
N GLN A 150 -15.59 -11.50 0.67
CA GLN A 150 -14.65 -10.38 0.63
C GLN A 150 -14.12 -10.18 -0.78
N ALA A 151 -13.70 -11.26 -1.46
CA ALA A 151 -13.25 -11.21 -2.84
C ALA A 151 -14.34 -10.65 -3.78
N ASN A 152 -15.61 -11.01 -3.56
CA ASN A 152 -16.71 -10.48 -4.35
C ASN A 152 -16.93 -8.97 -4.13
N MET A 153 -16.87 -8.49 -2.88
CA MET A 153 -17.04 -7.05 -2.59
C MET A 153 -15.91 -6.21 -3.17
N VAL A 154 -14.67 -6.73 -3.16
CA VAL A 154 -13.52 -6.06 -3.77
C VAL A 154 -13.72 -5.92 -5.27
N ALA A 155 -14.05 -7.03 -5.93
CA ALA A 155 -14.32 -7.04 -7.37
C ALA A 155 -15.46 -6.09 -7.78
N GLN A 156 -16.55 -6.04 -6.99
CA GLN A 156 -17.66 -5.09 -7.21
C GLN A 156 -17.31 -3.62 -6.98
N THR A 157 -16.24 -3.33 -6.24
CA THR A 157 -15.80 -1.95 -6.00
C THR A 157 -14.87 -1.45 -7.10
N LEU A 158 -14.22 -2.37 -7.80
CA LEU A 158 -13.32 -2.09 -8.92
C LEU A 158 -14.06 -2.08 -10.28
N GLU A 159 -15.27 -2.63 -10.32
CA GLU A 159 -16.24 -2.55 -11.42
C GLU A 159 -17.00 -1.21 -11.44
#